data_AF-A0AAD4EJZ1-F1
#
_entry.id   AF-A0AAD4EJZ1-F1
#
_cell.length_a   1.000
_cell.length_b   1.000
_cell.length_c   1.000
_cell.angle_alpha   90.00
_cell.angle_beta   90.00
_cell.angle_gamma   90.00
#
_symmetry.space_group_name_H-M   'P 1'
#
loop_
_entity.id
_entity.type
_entity.pdbx_description
1 polymer ?
#
loop_
_entity_poly.entity_id
_entity_poly.type
_entity_poly.pdbx_seq_one_letter_code
_entity_poly.pdbx_strand_id
1 'polypeptide(L)'
;MSKHHPDLIMCRRQPGIAIGRLCEKCDGKCPVCDSYVRPETLVRICDECNFGTYGGRCIICGSPGISDAYYCAECTRLEKDRDGCPKIVNLGASRTDLFYERRRLGFKKS
;
A
#
# COMPACT_ATOMS: atom_id res chain seq x y z
N MET A 1 2.15 5.03 -8.00
CA MET A 1 1.57 3.88 -8.73
C MET A 1 2.51 2.73 -8.54
N SER A 2 2.09 1.61 -7.95
CA SER A 2 2.97 0.44 -7.95
C SER A 2 3.36 0.19 -9.40
N LYS A 3 4.65 0.32 -9.72
CA LYS A 3 5.10 0.39 -11.13
C LYS A 3 4.78 -0.91 -11.88
N HIS A 4 4.58 -1.97 -11.14
CA HIS A 4 4.43 -3.33 -11.63
C HIS A 4 2.97 -3.71 -11.96
N HIS A 5 1.99 -3.02 -11.37
CA HIS A 5 0.57 -3.35 -11.52
C HIS A 5 -0.24 -2.10 -11.90
N PRO A 6 -0.49 -1.87 -13.20
CA PRO A 6 -1.20 -0.67 -13.68
C PRO A 6 -2.68 -0.65 -13.28
N ASP A 7 -3.23 -1.79 -12.87
CA ASP A 7 -4.60 -1.96 -12.41
C ASP A 7 -4.82 -1.53 -10.95
N LEU A 8 -3.76 -1.28 -10.17
CA LEU A 8 -3.90 -0.83 -8.79
C LEU A 8 -4.25 0.66 -8.68
N ILE A 9 -5.36 0.93 -8.00
CA ILE A 9 -5.95 2.25 -7.83
C ILE A 9 -5.60 2.77 -6.44
N MET A 10 -4.96 3.94 -6.40
CA MET A 10 -4.70 4.68 -5.16
C MET A 10 -5.93 5.51 -4.77
N CYS A 11 -6.16 5.66 -3.47
CA CYS A 11 -7.28 6.43 -2.92
C CYS A 11 -7.26 7.91 -3.33
N ARG A 12 -6.11 8.58 -3.21
CA ARG A 12 -5.88 10.00 -3.56
C ARG A 12 -6.77 11.04 -2.83
N ARG A 13 -7.56 10.63 -1.83
CA ARG A 13 -8.28 11.57 -0.95
C ARG A 13 -7.32 12.38 -0.08
N GLN A 14 -7.79 13.51 0.46
CA GLN A 14 -7.03 14.36 1.38
C GLN A 14 -6.46 13.53 2.55
N PRO A 15 -5.13 13.52 2.75
CA PRO A 15 -4.52 12.84 3.89
C PRO A 15 -4.94 13.49 5.21
N GLY A 16 -5.23 12.66 6.21
CA GLY A 16 -5.47 13.08 7.58
C GLY A 16 -4.20 12.96 8.43
N ILE A 17 -4.37 12.79 9.74
CA ILE A 17 -3.24 12.65 10.67
C ILE A 17 -2.76 11.20 10.82
N ALA A 18 -3.54 10.22 10.36
CA ALA A 18 -3.23 8.82 10.52
C ALA A 18 -1.98 8.41 9.71
N ILE A 19 -1.10 7.62 10.33
CA ILE A 19 0.13 7.13 9.70
C ILE A 19 -0.21 5.88 8.87
N GLY A 20 0.29 5.83 7.64
CA GLY A 20 0.20 4.64 6.80
C GLY A 20 1.08 3.52 7.34
N ARG A 21 0.58 2.29 7.37
CA ARG A 21 1.32 1.11 7.84
C ARG A 21 1.67 0.18 6.68
N LEU A 22 2.73 -0.62 6.83
CA LEU A 22 3.11 -1.69 5.91
C LEU A 22 3.13 -3.03 6.65
N CYS A 23 2.77 -4.11 5.96
CA CYS A 23 2.94 -5.47 6.48
C CYS A 23 4.36 -5.97 6.23
N GLU A 24 4.73 -7.09 6.84
CA GLU A 24 6.03 -7.75 6.68
C GLU A 24 6.48 -7.93 5.22
N LYS A 25 5.57 -8.34 4.32
CA LYS A 25 5.89 -8.55 2.89
C LYS A 25 6.07 -7.27 2.08
N CYS A 26 5.59 -6.15 2.63
CA CYS A 26 5.63 -4.84 2.00
C CYS A 26 6.58 -3.89 2.71
N ASP A 27 7.28 -4.37 3.74
CA ASP A 27 8.07 -3.51 4.61
C ASP A 27 9.18 -2.78 3.84
N GLY A 28 9.42 -1.53 4.24
CA GLY A 28 10.37 -0.63 3.58
C GLY A 28 10.00 -0.14 2.18
N LYS A 29 8.90 -0.61 1.57
CA LYS A 29 8.50 -0.17 0.22
C LYS A 29 7.92 1.24 0.22
N CYS A 30 8.45 2.08 -0.66
CA CYS A 30 7.83 3.34 -1.06
C CYS A 30 6.48 3.06 -1.77
N PRO A 31 5.34 3.61 -1.32
CA PRO A 31 4.04 3.32 -1.90
C PRO A 31 3.88 3.77 -3.36
N VAL A 32 4.74 4.69 -3.82
CA VAL A 32 4.62 5.33 -5.13
C VAL A 32 5.46 4.67 -6.21
N CYS A 33 6.67 4.21 -5.89
CA CYS A 33 7.61 3.66 -6.87
C CYS A 33 8.16 2.28 -6.51
N ASP A 34 7.71 1.69 -5.40
CA ASP A 34 8.14 0.40 -4.87
C ASP A 34 9.64 0.30 -4.49
N SER A 35 10.36 1.42 -4.41
CA SER A 35 11.75 1.49 -3.95
C SER A 35 11.86 1.16 -2.46
N TYR A 36 12.94 0.48 -2.06
CA TYR A 36 13.25 0.15 -0.66
C TYR A 36 14.32 1.05 -0.03
N VAL A 37 14.84 2.02 -0.78
CA VAL A 37 16.01 2.80 -0.36
C VAL A 37 15.66 4.27 -0.15
N ARG A 38 16.39 4.89 0.80
CA ARG A 38 16.31 6.32 1.13
C ARG A 38 14.89 6.76 1.52
N PRO A 39 14.29 6.22 2.59
CA PRO A 39 13.04 6.75 3.15
C PRO A 39 13.26 8.19 3.63
N GLU A 40 12.31 9.08 3.36
CA GLU A 40 12.40 10.50 3.74
C GLU A 40 11.12 11.00 4.42
N THR A 41 9.98 10.95 3.72
CA THR A 41 8.72 11.51 4.22
C THR A 41 7.80 10.43 4.80
N LEU A 42 7.31 10.62 6.03
CA LEU A 42 6.34 9.73 6.65
C LEU A 42 4.99 9.77 5.91
N VAL A 43 4.44 8.60 5.58
CA VAL A 43 3.18 8.51 4.83
C VAL A 43 1.98 8.79 5.74
N ARG A 44 1.07 9.64 5.26
CA ARG A 44 -0.24 9.89 5.88
C ARG A 44 -1.37 9.35 5.03
N ILE A 45 -2.42 8.84 5.66
CA ILE A 45 -3.63 8.31 5.00
C ILE A 45 -4.87 9.14 5.36
N CYS A 46 -5.88 9.11 4.49
CA CYS A 46 -7.16 9.78 4.75
C CYS A 46 -7.96 9.06 5.84
N ASP A 47 -8.91 9.77 6.46
CA ASP A 47 -9.67 9.25 7.60
C ASP A 47 -10.55 8.05 7.24
N GLU A 48 -11.14 8.04 6.05
CA GLU A 48 -11.89 6.88 5.54
C GLU A 48 -11.02 5.63 5.40
N CYS A 49 -9.77 5.79 4.97
CA CYS A 49 -8.82 4.69 4.84
C CYS A 49 -8.34 4.17 6.21
N ASN A 50 -8.50 4.96 7.27
CA ASN A 50 -8.13 4.60 8.64
C ASN A 50 -9.33 4.14 9.49
N PHE A 51 -10.55 4.17 8.95
CA PHE A 51 -11.76 3.92 9.74
C PHE A 51 -11.98 2.42 10.04
N GLY A 52 -12.36 2.10 11.28
CA GLY A 52 -12.76 0.76 11.70
C GLY A 52 -11.70 -0.31 11.41
N THR A 53 -12.11 -1.42 10.79
CA THR A 53 -11.23 -2.56 10.48
C THR A 53 -10.20 -2.27 9.38
N TYR A 54 -10.28 -1.11 8.71
CA TYR A 54 -9.28 -0.67 7.74
C TYR A 54 -8.08 0.02 8.39
N GLY A 55 -8.22 0.50 9.64
CA GLY A 55 -7.14 1.08 10.42
C GLY A 55 -6.02 0.07 10.70
N GLY A 56 -4.78 0.53 10.73
CA GLY A 56 -3.60 -0.30 11.00
C GLY A 56 -3.29 -1.37 9.93
N ARG A 57 -4.04 -1.42 8.82
CA ARG A 57 -3.75 -2.33 7.70
C ARG A 57 -2.74 -1.75 6.73
N CYS A 58 -1.99 -2.65 6.11
CA CYS A 58 -1.00 -2.35 5.08
C CYS A 58 -1.63 -1.55 3.94
N ILE A 59 -1.05 -0.40 3.63
CA ILE A 59 -1.56 0.52 2.61
C ILE A 59 -1.40 -0.01 1.18
N ILE A 60 -0.52 -1.00 0.96
CA ILE A 60 -0.31 -1.63 -0.35
C ILE A 60 -1.24 -2.83 -0.54
N CYS A 61 -1.39 -3.66 0.49
CA CYS A 61 -1.98 -5.00 0.33
C CYS A 61 -3.16 -5.34 1.23
N GLY A 62 -3.46 -4.52 2.24
CA GLY A 62 -4.55 -4.78 3.20
C GLY A 62 -4.25 -5.79 4.31
N SER A 63 -3.09 -6.46 4.31
CA SER A 63 -2.68 -7.34 5.42
C SER A 63 -2.39 -6.57 6.71
N PRO A 64 -2.33 -7.20 7.90
CA PRO A 64 -1.98 -6.53 9.15
C PRO A 64 -0.66 -5.75 9.04
N GLY A 65 -0.67 -4.46 9.39
CA GLY A 65 0.49 -3.60 9.33
C GLY A 65 1.36 -3.72 10.57
N ILE A 66 2.68 -3.78 10.38
CA ILE A 66 3.68 -3.92 11.44
C ILE A 66 4.58 -2.70 11.56
N SER A 67 4.88 -2.03 10.45
CA SER A 67 5.84 -0.92 10.36
C SER A 67 5.17 0.32 9.78
N ASP A 68 5.76 1.49 10.03
CA ASP A 68 5.32 2.74 9.43
C ASP A 68 5.83 2.87 7.98
N ALA A 69 4.98 3.40 7.11
CA ALA A 69 5.28 3.60 5.71
C ALA A 69 5.99 4.94 5.47
N TYR A 70 6.96 4.95 4.55
CA TYR A 70 7.69 6.14 4.14
C TYR A 70 7.69 6.28 2.61
N TYR A 71 7.58 7.52 2.12
CA TYR A 71 7.94 7.86 0.76
C TYR A 71 9.47 7.92 0.66
N CYS A 72 10.02 7.44 -0.45
CA CYS A 72 11.45 7.60 -0.72
C CYS A 72 11.79 9.03 -1.14
N ALA A 73 13.05 9.41 -0.98
CA ALA A 73 13.53 10.76 -1.25
C ALA A 73 13.30 11.24 -2.69
N GLU A 74 13.34 10.32 -3.65
CA GLU A 74 13.02 10.64 -5.05
C GLU A 74 11.54 11.05 -5.21
N CYS A 75 10.63 10.34 -4.55
CA CYS A 75 9.20 10.66 -4.61
C CYS A 75 8.88 11.96 -3.90
N THR A 76 9.52 12.22 -2.76
CA THR A 76 9.43 13.50 -2.05
C THR A 76 9.94 14.66 -2.91
N ARG A 77 11.11 14.51 -3.54
CA ARG A 77 11.69 15.54 -4.41
C ARG A 77 10.83 15.85 -5.64
N LEU A 78 10.13 14.85 -6.16
CA LEU A 78 9.17 15.01 -7.26
C LEU A 78 7.77 15.41 -6.78
N GLU A 79 7.61 15.72 -5.50
CA GLU A 79 6.35 16.10 -4.83
C GLU A 79 5.21 15.08 -4.95
N LYS A 80 5.54 13.81 -5.26
CA LYS A 80 4.55 12.73 -5.39
C LYS A 80 3.96 12.30 -4.05
N ASP A 81 4.63 12.64 -2.95
CA ASP A 81 4.14 12.48 -1.59
C ASP A 81 2.96 13.42 -1.28
N ARG A 82 2.71 14.43 -2.12
CA ARG A 82 1.64 15.42 -1.96
C ARG A 82 0.37 15.13 -2.77
N ASP A 83 0.36 14.10 -3.60
CA ASP A 83 -0.77 13.71 -4.44
C ASP A 83 -2.01 13.21 -3.65
N GLY A 84 -1.90 13.02 -2.34
CA GLY A 84 -2.97 12.52 -1.47
C GLY A 84 -2.75 11.10 -0.95
N CYS A 85 -3.80 10.51 -0.38
CA CYS A 85 -3.74 9.21 0.31
C CYS A 85 -3.26 8.08 -0.63
N PRO A 86 -2.12 7.43 -0.34
CA PRO A 86 -1.54 6.43 -1.24
C PRO A 86 -2.10 5.02 -1.04
N LYS A 87 -3.10 4.83 -0.17
CA LYS A 87 -3.68 3.52 0.11
C LYS A 87 -4.33 2.93 -1.14
N ILE A 88 -4.01 1.69 -1.46
CA ILE A 88 -4.62 0.95 -2.55
C ILE A 88 -6.01 0.48 -2.13
N VAL A 89 -7.01 0.77 -2.97
CA VAL A 89 -8.43 0.48 -2.66
C VAL A 89 -8.94 -0.81 -3.29
N ASN A 90 -8.29 -1.30 -4.35
CA ASN A 90 -8.66 -2.52 -5.05
C ASN A 90 -7.60 -3.64 -4.87
N LEU A 91 -8.00 -4.90 -5.08
CA LEU A 91 -7.13 -6.05 -4.81
C LEU A 91 -6.18 -6.38 -5.99
N GLY A 92 -6.48 -5.90 -7.19
CA GLY A 92 -5.76 -6.19 -8.43
C GLY A 92 -6.04 -7.58 -9.02
N ALA A 93 -5.82 -7.72 -10.34
CA ALA A 93 -6.05 -8.94 -11.09
C ALA A 93 -5.11 -10.06 -10.67
N SER A 94 -3.80 -9.78 -10.57
CA SER A 94 -2.78 -10.79 -10.27
C SER A 94 -3.02 -11.56 -8.96
N ARG A 95 -3.56 -10.89 -7.94
CA ARG A 95 -3.91 -11.55 -6.66
C ARG A 95 -5.16 -12.40 -6.76
N THR A 96 -6.13 -11.94 -7.54
CA THR A 96 -7.38 -12.63 -7.78
C THR A 96 -7.12 -13.91 -8.56
N ASP A 97 -6.31 -13.84 -9.62
CA ASP A 97 -5.92 -14.99 -10.43
C ASP A 97 -5.17 -16.02 -9.59
N LEU A 98 -4.16 -15.59 -8.83
CA LEU A 98 -3.39 -16.48 -7.95
C LEU A 98 -4.28 -17.20 -6.92
N PHE A 99 -5.33 -16.54 -6.43
CA PHE A 99 -6.29 -17.17 -5.51
C PHE A 99 -7.07 -18.31 -6.19
N TYR A 100 -7.58 -18.07 -7.40
CA TYR A 100 -8.34 -19.08 -8.13
C TYR A 100 -7.45 -20.22 -8.63
N GLU A 101 -6.22 -19.93 -9.07
CA GLU A 101 -5.24 -20.95 -9.47
C GLU A 101 -4.87 -21.88 -8.30
N ARG A 102 -4.60 -21.31 -7.12
CA ARG A 102 -4.30 -22.13 -5.92
C ARG A 102 -5.47 -23.03 -5.54
N ARG A 103 -6.70 -22.52 -5.66
CA ARG A 103 -7.92 -23.30 -5.39
C ARG A 103 -8.10 -24.43 -6.40
N ARG A 104 -7.82 -24.17 -7.69
CA ARG A 104 -7.85 -25.18 -8.75
C ARG A 104 -6.81 -26.28 -8.54
N LEU A 105 -5.60 -25.92 -8.09
CA LEU A 105 -4.50 -26.84 -7.83
C LEU A 105 -4.61 -27.60 -6.49
N GLY A 106 -5.67 -27.36 -5.71
CA GLY A 106 -5.91 -28.09 -4.46
C GLY A 106 -5.01 -27.70 -3.29
N PHE A 107 -4.29 -26.58 -3.39
CA PHE A 107 -3.49 -26.07 -2.27
C PHE A 107 -4.41 -25.58 -1.14
N LYS A 108 -4.42 -26.30 -0.01
CA LYS A 108 -5.11 -25.86 1.21
C LYS A 108 -4.36 -24.66 1.81
N LYS A 109 -5.11 -23.66 2.33
CA LYS A 109 -4.52 -22.59 3.15
C LYS A 109 -3.90 -23.25 4.39
N SER A 110 -2.58 -23.14 4.54
CA SER A 110 -1.89 -23.25 5.83
C SER A 110 -2.34 -22.13 6.76
#